data_AF-A0A401Q800-F1
#
_entry.id   AF-A0A401Q800-F1
#
_cell.length_a   1.000
_cell.length_b   1.000
_cell.length_c   1.000
_cell.angle_alpha   90.00
_cell.angle_beta   90.00
_cell.angle_gamma   90.00
#
_symmetry.space_group_name_H-M   'P 1'
#
loop_
_entity.id
_entity.type
_entity.pdbx_description
1 polymer ?
#
loop_
_entity_poly.entity_id
_entity_poly.type
_entity_poly.pdbx_seq_one_letter_code
_entity_poly.pdbx_strand_id
1 'polypeptide(L)'
;VQNGVALIRPPGHHAERDVACGFCFFNNVALAARFAQNLVGHKIKVLILDWDVHHGNGTQHMFEDDPSVLYISIHRYDNGSFFPNTEDADYTKVGIDAGEGFNVNIPWNGSKMGDAEYMTAFHRLVMPISYQFQPDLVLVSAGFDAAQGDPLGGCKVSPECYAHLTHMLLGLAGGRVVMALEVREASLYIL
;
A
#
# COMPACT_ATOMS: atom_id res chain seq x y z
N VAL A 1 -3.48 -5.78 -21.85
CA VAL A 1 -3.94 -4.43 -21.44
C VAL A 1 -2.76 -3.66 -20.87
N GLN A 2 -2.80 -2.32 -20.86
CA GLN A 2 -1.70 -1.51 -20.32
C GLN A 2 -1.73 -1.45 -18.78
N ASN A 3 -2.91 -1.27 -18.20
CA ASN A 3 -3.20 -1.21 -16.78
C ASN A 3 -4.53 -1.92 -16.48
N GLY A 4 -4.86 -2.10 -15.20
CA GLY A 4 -6.09 -2.78 -14.80
C GLY A 4 -6.52 -2.49 -13.36
N VAL A 5 -7.80 -2.79 -13.08
CA VAL A 5 -8.41 -2.70 -11.75
C VAL A 5 -9.05 -4.03 -11.42
N ALA A 6 -8.77 -4.55 -10.23
CA ALA A 6 -9.38 -5.75 -9.67
C ALA A 6 -10.30 -5.36 -8.50
N LEU A 7 -11.60 -5.45 -8.73
CA LEU A 7 -12.62 -5.22 -7.70
C LEU A 7 -12.88 -6.53 -6.96
N ILE A 8 -12.08 -6.80 -5.94
CA ILE A 8 -12.04 -8.09 -5.23
C ILE A 8 -12.45 -7.96 -3.77
N ARG A 9 -12.95 -9.07 -3.22
CA ARG A 9 -13.17 -9.28 -1.79
C ARG A 9 -13.00 -10.78 -1.48
N PRO A 10 -12.50 -11.17 -0.29
CA PRO A 10 -12.02 -10.30 0.81
C PRO A 10 -10.72 -9.53 0.47
N PRO A 11 -10.35 -8.50 1.27
CA PRO A 11 -9.05 -7.83 1.17
C PRO A 11 -7.89 -8.79 1.49
N GLY A 12 -6.65 -8.32 1.34
CA GLY A 12 -5.44 -9.13 1.49
C GLY A 12 -4.29 -8.51 2.30
N HIS A 13 -4.15 -7.19 2.38
CA HIS A 13 -2.88 -6.59 2.82
C HIS A 13 -2.47 -6.85 4.29
N HIS A 14 -3.41 -7.25 5.16
CA HIS A 14 -3.14 -7.67 6.54
C HIS A 14 -2.82 -9.16 6.70
N ALA A 15 -3.06 -9.98 5.66
CA ALA A 15 -2.83 -11.42 5.76
C ALA A 15 -1.33 -11.72 5.83
N GLU A 16 -0.93 -12.37 6.92
CA GLU A 16 0.42 -12.82 7.18
C GLU A 16 0.69 -14.16 6.47
N ARG A 17 1.92 -14.67 6.59
CA ARG A 17 2.29 -15.99 6.06
C ARG A 17 1.47 -17.13 6.66
N ASP A 18 1.16 -17.05 7.94
CA ASP A 18 0.58 -18.13 8.75
C ASP A 18 -0.69 -17.72 9.52
N VAL A 19 -1.12 -16.47 9.39
CA VAL A 19 -2.27 -15.91 10.13
C VAL A 19 -3.14 -15.02 9.23
N ALA A 20 -4.46 -15.21 9.32
CA ALA A 20 -5.45 -14.26 8.80
C ALA A 20 -5.64 -13.10 9.79
N CYS A 21 -5.75 -11.87 9.30
CA CYS A 21 -5.88 -10.66 10.12
C CYS A 21 -6.70 -9.59 9.37
N GLY A 22 -7.43 -8.72 10.07
CA GLY A 22 -8.09 -7.55 9.46
C GLY A 22 -8.96 -7.88 8.23
N PHE A 23 -9.81 -8.92 8.33
CA PHE A 23 -10.64 -9.45 7.24
C PHE A 23 -9.87 -10.08 6.06
N CYS A 24 -8.54 -10.11 6.12
CA CYS A 24 -7.67 -10.65 5.09
C CYS A 24 -7.31 -12.12 5.39
N PHE A 25 -7.53 -13.00 4.41
CA PHE A 25 -7.21 -14.43 4.51
C PHE A 25 -5.97 -14.80 3.69
N PHE A 26 -5.83 -14.22 2.50
CA PHE A 26 -4.68 -14.38 1.62
C PHE A 26 -4.26 -13.01 1.11
N ASN A 27 -2.96 -12.76 1.06
CA ASN A 27 -2.43 -11.48 0.62
C ASN A 27 -2.43 -11.37 -0.91
N ASN A 28 -3.53 -10.86 -1.47
CA ASN A 28 -3.76 -10.76 -2.91
C ASN A 28 -2.60 -10.06 -3.64
N VAL A 29 -2.15 -8.92 -3.13
CA VAL A 29 -1.13 -8.08 -3.77
C VAL A 29 0.26 -8.70 -3.64
N ALA A 30 0.61 -9.24 -2.47
CA ALA A 30 1.88 -9.94 -2.31
C ALA A 30 1.97 -11.20 -3.20
N LEU A 31 0.88 -11.96 -3.30
CA LEU A 31 0.79 -13.10 -4.21
C LEU A 31 0.94 -12.66 -5.68
N ALA A 32 0.33 -11.53 -6.07
CA ALA A 32 0.47 -10.98 -7.42
C ALA A 32 1.93 -10.58 -7.74
N ALA A 33 2.65 -9.97 -6.79
CA ALA A 33 4.05 -9.61 -6.96
C ALA A 33 4.92 -10.87 -7.18
N ARG A 34 4.77 -11.90 -6.34
CA ARG A 34 5.49 -13.17 -6.48
C ARG A 34 5.12 -13.91 -7.76
N PHE A 35 3.84 -13.92 -8.11
CA PHE A 35 3.37 -14.52 -9.35
C PHE A 35 4.00 -13.85 -10.58
N ALA A 36 4.07 -12.52 -10.61
CA ALA A 36 4.69 -11.78 -11.71
C ALA A 36 6.18 -12.10 -11.85
N GLN A 37 6.94 -12.13 -10.75
CA GLN A 37 8.36 -12.51 -10.77
C GLN A 37 8.56 -13.94 -11.28
N ASN A 38 7.73 -14.89 -10.83
CA ASN A 38 7.79 -16.28 -11.28
C ASN A 38 7.44 -16.44 -12.77
N LEU A 39 6.44 -15.68 -13.26
CA LEU A 39 6.00 -15.76 -14.66
C LEU A 39 7.10 -15.32 -15.64
N VAL A 40 7.87 -14.30 -15.31
CA VAL A 40 8.96 -13.79 -16.16
C VAL A 40 10.26 -14.59 -15.97
N GLY A 41 10.34 -15.42 -14.92
CA GLY A 41 11.50 -16.28 -14.64
C GLY A 41 12.71 -15.54 -14.05
N HIS A 42 12.55 -14.29 -13.63
CA HIS A 42 13.54 -13.53 -12.88
C HIS A 42 12.88 -12.48 -11.98
N LYS A 43 13.60 -12.00 -10.96
CA LYS A 43 13.13 -10.99 -10.01
C LYS A 43 13.05 -9.61 -10.68
N ILE A 44 11.97 -9.36 -11.43
CA ILE A 44 11.60 -8.02 -11.85
C ILE A 44 11.38 -7.13 -10.62
N LYS A 45 11.63 -5.83 -10.76
CA LYS A 45 11.41 -4.86 -9.68
C LYS A 45 9.94 -4.53 -9.57
N VAL A 46 9.33 -4.81 -8.43
CA VAL A 46 7.92 -4.54 -8.17
C VAL A 46 7.80 -3.42 -7.15
N LEU A 47 7.07 -2.36 -7.48
CA LEU A 47 6.61 -1.38 -6.48
C LEU A 47 5.24 -1.84 -6.01
N ILE A 48 5.08 -2.01 -4.70
CA ILE A 48 3.78 -2.10 -4.05
C ILE A 48 3.54 -0.79 -3.31
N LEU A 49 2.55 -0.03 -3.75
CA LEU A 49 2.07 1.14 -3.03
C LEU A 49 0.77 0.78 -2.31
N ASP A 50 0.77 0.93 -1.00
CA ASP A 50 -0.41 0.77 -0.17
C ASP A 50 -0.91 2.14 0.30
N TRP A 51 -2.12 2.50 -0.13
CA TRP A 51 -2.79 3.74 0.29
C TRP A 51 -4.05 3.49 1.12
N ASP A 52 -4.31 2.24 1.50
CA ASP A 52 -5.31 1.92 2.51
C ASP A 52 -4.97 2.67 3.81
N VAL A 53 -5.98 3.11 4.56
CA VAL A 53 -5.73 3.91 5.77
C VAL A 53 -5.00 3.11 6.85
N HIS A 54 -5.04 1.78 6.79
CA HIS A 54 -4.36 0.89 7.70
C HIS A 54 -3.01 0.43 7.11
N HIS A 55 -2.04 0.19 7.99
CA HIS A 55 -0.77 -0.39 7.58
C HIS A 55 -0.96 -1.84 7.10
N GLY A 56 -0.55 -2.15 5.88
CA GLY A 56 -0.50 -3.52 5.34
C GLY A 56 0.64 -4.36 5.92
N ASN A 57 0.58 -4.67 7.22
CA ASN A 57 1.60 -5.42 7.96
C ASN A 57 2.02 -6.72 7.27
N GLY A 58 1.06 -7.51 6.77
CA GLY A 58 1.37 -8.77 6.11
C GLY A 58 2.16 -8.56 4.81
N THR A 59 1.89 -7.48 4.09
CA THR A 59 2.67 -7.14 2.89
C THR A 59 4.09 -6.74 3.26
N GLN A 60 4.27 -5.89 4.28
CA GLN A 60 5.60 -5.51 4.78
C GLN A 60 6.42 -6.75 5.16
N HIS A 61 5.89 -7.63 6.00
CA HIS A 61 6.63 -8.82 6.47
C HIS A 61 6.98 -9.80 5.34
N MET A 62 6.19 -9.88 4.26
CA MET A 62 6.47 -10.76 3.13
C MET A 62 7.66 -10.33 2.25
N PHE A 63 8.08 -9.06 2.35
CA PHE A 63 9.12 -8.47 1.50
C PHE A 63 10.20 -7.72 2.30
N GLU A 64 10.19 -7.80 3.63
CA GLU A 64 11.07 -7.00 4.49
C GLU A 64 12.57 -7.24 4.21
N ASP A 65 12.93 -8.43 3.73
CA ASP A 65 14.29 -8.84 3.35
C ASP A 65 14.55 -8.83 1.83
N ASP A 66 13.60 -8.38 1.00
CA ASP A 66 13.64 -8.55 -0.45
C ASP A 66 13.80 -7.23 -1.24
N PRO A 67 15.02 -6.88 -1.69
CA PRO A 67 15.26 -5.63 -2.43
C PRO A 67 14.65 -5.61 -3.84
N SER A 68 14.08 -6.72 -4.32
CA SER A 68 13.35 -6.72 -5.59
C SER A 68 11.92 -6.19 -5.48
N VAL A 69 11.41 -5.99 -4.26
CA VAL A 69 10.09 -5.43 -4.00
C VAL A 69 10.23 -4.21 -3.09
N LEU A 70 9.84 -3.05 -3.61
CA LEU A 70 9.74 -1.82 -2.83
C LEU A 70 8.31 -1.73 -2.30
N TYR A 71 8.15 -1.77 -0.98
CA TYR A 71 6.88 -1.52 -0.31
C TYR A 71 6.84 -0.10 0.24
N ILE A 72 5.82 0.67 -0.15
CA ILE A 72 5.55 1.99 0.39
C ILE A 72 4.12 2.00 0.93
N SER A 73 3.94 2.37 2.19
CA SER A 73 2.62 2.47 2.82
C SER A 73 2.39 3.88 3.38
N ILE A 74 1.24 4.46 3.07
CA ILE A 74 0.73 5.68 3.69
C ILE A 74 -0.47 5.29 4.55
N HIS A 75 -0.35 5.40 5.86
CA HIS A 75 -1.38 4.90 6.78
C HIS A 75 -1.51 5.79 8.01
N ARG A 76 -2.68 5.72 8.66
CA ARG A 76 -2.86 6.28 9.99
C ARG A 76 -2.17 5.38 11.02
N TYR A 77 -1.44 6.01 11.93
CA TYR A 77 -0.61 5.32 12.90
C TYR A 77 -0.95 5.71 14.34
N ASP A 78 -1.17 7.00 14.59
CA ASP A 78 -1.45 7.56 15.92
C ASP A 78 -0.51 7.01 17.01
N ASN A 79 0.80 7.01 16.71
CA ASN A 79 1.87 6.49 17.56
C ASN A 79 1.63 5.03 17.98
N GLY A 80 1.20 4.18 17.05
CA GLY A 80 0.92 2.76 17.27
C GLY A 80 -0.44 2.46 17.91
N SER A 81 -1.28 3.49 18.13
CA SER A 81 -2.62 3.28 18.71
C SER A 81 -3.71 3.03 17.68
N PHE A 82 -3.45 3.25 16.39
CA PHE A 82 -4.37 2.88 15.31
C PHE A 82 -4.12 1.43 14.84
N PHE A 83 -5.17 0.73 14.40
CA PHE A 83 -5.05 -0.64 13.89
C PHE A 83 -4.02 -0.70 12.75
N PRO A 84 -3.09 -1.69 12.72
CA PRO A 84 -3.06 -2.94 13.48
C PRO A 84 -2.32 -2.91 14.83
N ASN A 85 -2.05 -1.73 15.39
CA ASN A 85 -1.49 -1.55 16.73
C ASN A 85 -0.09 -2.16 16.94
N THR A 86 0.80 -1.98 15.96
CA THR A 86 2.20 -2.43 16.04
C THR A 86 3.16 -1.28 15.78
N GLU A 87 4.34 -1.32 16.41
CA GLU A 87 5.45 -0.41 16.10
C GLU A 87 6.05 -0.67 14.72
N ASP A 88 5.74 -1.81 14.10
CA ASP A 88 6.22 -2.16 12.75
C ASP A 88 5.68 -1.23 11.65
N ALA A 89 4.64 -0.46 11.96
CA ALA A 89 4.12 0.59 11.09
C ALA A 89 4.87 1.93 11.21
N ASP A 90 5.82 2.07 12.13
CA ASP A 90 6.56 3.33 12.29
C ASP A 90 7.55 3.58 11.13
N TYR A 91 7.93 4.84 10.92
CA TYR A 91 8.89 5.26 9.89
C TYR A 91 10.31 4.71 10.10
N THR A 92 10.61 4.18 11.30
CA THR A 92 11.91 3.59 11.64
C THR A 92 12.13 2.22 11.01
N LYS A 93 11.07 1.60 10.49
CA LYS A 93 11.07 0.25 9.93
C LYS A 93 11.35 0.32 8.44
N VAL A 94 12.62 0.16 8.08
CA VAL A 94 13.13 0.41 6.72
C VAL A 94 13.45 -0.86 5.92
N GLY A 95 13.10 -2.03 6.44
CA GLY A 95 13.50 -3.33 5.91
C GLY A 95 14.64 -3.94 6.72
N ILE A 96 14.97 -5.20 6.43
CA ILE A 96 16.01 -5.97 7.10
C ILE A 96 16.98 -6.57 6.07
N ASP A 97 18.19 -6.87 6.51
CA ASP A 97 19.21 -7.54 5.69
C ASP A 97 19.38 -6.87 4.30
N ALA A 98 19.18 -7.61 3.22
CA ALA A 98 19.31 -7.10 1.86
C ALA A 98 18.16 -6.14 1.46
N GLY A 99 17.05 -6.16 2.19
CA GLY A 99 15.87 -5.33 1.99
C GLY A 99 15.92 -3.96 2.69
N GLU A 100 16.98 -3.66 3.44
CA GLU A 100 17.13 -2.33 4.06
C GLU A 100 17.07 -1.21 3.00
N GLY A 101 16.16 -0.25 3.21
CA GLY A 101 15.83 0.84 2.29
C GLY A 101 14.69 0.54 1.31
N PHE A 102 14.12 -0.68 1.30
CA PHE A 102 13.03 -1.10 0.41
C PHE A 102 11.67 -1.23 1.12
N ASN A 103 11.60 -0.88 2.40
CA ASN A 103 10.35 -0.67 3.13
C ASN A 103 10.23 0.81 3.54
N VAL A 104 9.12 1.47 3.18
CA VAL A 104 8.90 2.89 3.47
C VAL A 104 7.53 3.08 4.10
N ASN A 105 7.52 3.28 5.42
CA ASN A 105 6.32 3.65 6.15
C ASN A 105 6.19 5.18 6.25
N ILE A 106 5.02 5.70 5.91
CA ILE A 106 4.64 7.11 6.03
C ILE A 106 3.47 7.19 7.03
N PRO A 107 3.77 7.22 8.35
CA PRO A 107 2.75 7.17 9.40
C PRO A 107 2.13 8.55 9.66
N TRP A 108 0.80 8.61 9.65
CA TRP A 108 0.05 9.77 10.14
C TRP A 108 -0.22 9.68 11.63
N ASN A 109 0.31 10.64 12.38
CA ASN A 109 0.02 10.83 13.80
C ASN A 109 -1.00 11.96 13.95
N GLY A 110 -2.28 11.60 14.00
CA GLY A 110 -3.42 12.52 14.02
C GLY A 110 -4.47 12.15 12.96
N SER A 111 -5.74 12.33 13.33
CA SER A 111 -6.86 12.24 12.38
C SER A 111 -6.99 13.52 11.56
N LYS A 112 -7.61 13.43 10.37
CA LYS A 112 -7.95 14.53 9.43
C LYS A 112 -6.90 14.88 8.36
N MET A 113 -5.94 14.00 8.08
CA MET A 113 -5.13 14.15 6.85
C MET A 113 -6.05 14.14 5.63
N GLY A 114 -5.77 14.97 4.63
CA GLY A 114 -6.55 15.04 3.40
C GLY A 114 -5.65 15.22 2.18
N ASP A 115 -6.22 15.81 1.14
CA ASP A 115 -5.58 15.91 -0.17
C ASP A 115 -4.18 16.56 -0.11
N ALA A 116 -4.02 17.63 0.68
CA ALA A 116 -2.75 18.35 0.77
C ALA A 116 -1.62 17.46 1.34
N GLU A 117 -1.91 16.68 2.37
CA GLU A 117 -0.94 15.79 3.01
C GLU A 117 -0.60 14.60 2.10
N TYR A 118 -1.60 13.97 1.47
CA TYR A 118 -1.37 12.88 0.53
C TYR A 118 -0.58 13.34 -0.71
N MET A 119 -0.94 14.48 -1.29
CA MET A 119 -0.18 15.06 -2.41
C MET A 119 1.25 15.41 -1.99
N THR A 120 1.45 15.91 -0.77
CA THR A 120 2.79 16.20 -0.24
C THR A 120 3.61 14.93 -0.07
N ALA A 121 3.03 13.87 0.51
CA ALA A 121 3.66 12.56 0.64
C ALA A 121 4.08 12.01 -0.73
N PHE A 122 3.21 12.12 -1.73
CA PHE A 122 3.51 11.67 -3.08
C PHE A 122 4.65 12.45 -3.73
N HIS A 123 4.58 13.78 -3.68
CA HIS A 123 5.60 14.63 -4.31
C HIS A 123 6.96 14.58 -3.62
N ARG A 124 6.99 14.37 -2.29
CA ARG A 124 8.23 14.43 -1.51
C ARG A 124 8.86 13.07 -1.25
N LEU A 125 8.07 12.00 -1.18
CA LEU A 125 8.52 10.67 -0.80
C LEU A 125 8.19 9.63 -1.88
N VAL A 126 6.90 9.37 -2.13
CA VAL A 126 6.48 8.23 -2.97
C VAL A 126 7.08 8.30 -4.37
N MET A 127 6.87 9.41 -5.08
CA MET A 127 7.31 9.54 -6.47
C MET A 127 8.84 9.61 -6.59
N PRO A 128 9.58 10.43 -5.81
CA PRO A 128 11.05 10.44 -5.87
C PRO A 128 11.67 9.06 -5.63
N ILE A 129 11.23 8.34 -4.59
CA ILE A 129 11.73 6.99 -4.28
C ILE A 129 11.38 6.03 -5.41
N SER A 130 10.14 6.07 -5.90
CA SER A 130 9.69 5.19 -6.99
C SER A 130 10.43 5.42 -8.30
N TYR A 131 10.73 6.67 -8.66
CA TYR A 131 11.54 6.98 -9.84
C TYR A 131 13.00 6.54 -9.70
N GLN A 132 13.57 6.59 -8.49
CA GLN A 132 14.89 6.06 -8.22
C GLN A 132 14.91 4.52 -8.29
N PHE A 133 13.88 3.87 -7.75
CA PHE A 133 13.74 2.42 -7.79
C PHE A 133 13.52 1.89 -9.20
N GLN A 134 12.88 2.67 -10.09
CA GLN A 134 12.57 2.31 -11.47
C GLN A 134 11.85 0.94 -11.57
N PRO A 135 10.62 0.81 -11.05
CA PRO A 135 9.90 -0.46 -11.06
C PRO A 135 9.56 -0.91 -12.48
N ASP A 136 9.56 -2.22 -12.67
CA ASP A 136 9.06 -2.89 -13.88
C ASP A 136 7.54 -3.09 -13.82
N LEU A 137 6.96 -3.12 -12.64
CA LEU A 137 5.53 -3.27 -12.38
C LEU A 137 5.14 -2.47 -11.13
N VAL A 138 3.99 -1.79 -11.18
CA VAL A 138 3.38 -1.15 -10.01
C VAL A 138 2.09 -1.88 -9.65
N LEU A 139 2.02 -2.30 -8.39
CA LEU A 139 0.81 -2.82 -7.76
C LEU A 139 0.33 -1.82 -6.72
N VAL A 140 -0.97 -1.58 -6.66
CA VAL A 140 -1.57 -0.69 -5.67
C VAL A 140 -2.52 -1.52 -4.80
N SER A 141 -2.23 -1.60 -3.51
CA SER A 141 -3.19 -2.02 -2.48
C SER A 141 -4.15 -0.86 -2.28
N ALA A 142 -5.28 -0.91 -2.96
CA ALA A 142 -6.16 0.23 -3.15
C ALA A 142 -7.32 0.24 -2.15
N GLY A 143 -7.03 0.62 -0.90
CA GLY A 143 -8.03 0.95 0.10
C GLY A 143 -8.58 2.38 -0.09
N PHE A 144 -9.87 2.56 0.16
CA PHE A 144 -10.57 3.85 0.03
C PHE A 144 -11.18 4.32 1.36
N ASP A 145 -10.75 3.73 2.48
CA ASP A 145 -11.16 4.08 3.83
C ASP A 145 -10.40 5.28 4.43
N ALA A 146 -9.39 5.82 3.73
CA ALA A 146 -8.88 7.17 3.98
C ALA A 146 -9.77 8.28 3.38
N ALA A 147 -10.77 7.91 2.57
CA ALA A 147 -11.65 8.85 1.90
C ALA A 147 -12.54 9.62 2.89
N GLN A 148 -12.91 10.84 2.52
CA GLN A 148 -13.87 11.64 3.29
C GLN A 148 -15.19 10.87 3.46
N GLY A 149 -15.59 10.68 4.71
CA GLY A 149 -16.86 10.03 5.07
C GLY A 149 -16.72 8.59 5.53
N ASP A 150 -15.52 7.99 5.43
CA ASP A 150 -15.29 6.68 6.03
C ASP A 150 -15.42 6.76 7.58
N PRO A 151 -16.16 5.83 8.21
CA PRO A 151 -16.44 5.87 9.65
C PRO A 151 -15.26 5.46 10.53
N LEU A 152 -14.22 4.80 10.01
CA LEU A 152 -13.08 4.29 10.77
C LEU A 152 -11.77 5.05 10.51
N GLY A 153 -11.46 5.36 9.25
CA GLY A 153 -10.18 5.93 8.86
C GLY A 153 -9.94 7.34 9.42
N GLY A 154 -10.98 8.18 9.44
CA GLY A 154 -10.92 9.54 10.00
C GLY A 154 -10.07 10.54 9.20
N CYS A 155 -9.61 10.15 8.00
CA CYS A 155 -9.01 11.03 7.01
C CYS A 155 -10.10 11.71 6.15
N LYS A 156 -9.67 12.60 5.25
CA LYS A 156 -10.54 13.43 4.40
C LYS A 156 -10.03 13.49 2.96
N VAL A 157 -9.55 12.36 2.44
CA VAL A 157 -9.08 12.28 1.06
C VAL A 157 -10.28 12.34 0.11
N SER A 158 -10.25 13.23 -0.86
CA SER A 158 -11.30 13.35 -1.87
C SER A 158 -11.16 12.24 -2.94
N PRO A 159 -12.27 11.83 -3.59
CA PRO A 159 -12.19 10.97 -4.77
C PRO A 159 -11.28 11.54 -5.88
N GLU A 160 -11.26 12.86 -6.04
CA GLU A 160 -10.40 13.57 -6.98
C GLU A 160 -8.92 13.41 -6.65
N CYS A 161 -8.56 13.40 -5.35
CA CYS A 161 -7.18 13.15 -4.94
C CYS A 161 -6.72 11.76 -5.40
N TYR A 162 -7.51 10.70 -5.19
CA TYR A 162 -7.17 9.36 -5.69
C TYR A 162 -6.94 9.32 -7.21
N ALA A 163 -7.67 10.14 -7.99
CA ALA A 163 -7.41 10.28 -9.43
C ALA A 163 -6.03 10.90 -9.70
N HIS A 164 -5.63 11.92 -8.94
CA HIS A 164 -4.28 12.51 -9.03
C HIS A 164 -3.19 11.54 -8.59
N LEU A 165 -3.39 10.80 -7.49
CA LEU A 165 -2.46 9.76 -7.02
C LEU A 165 -2.24 8.70 -8.10
N THR A 166 -3.33 8.19 -8.66
CA THR A 166 -3.30 7.23 -9.78
C THR A 166 -2.56 7.79 -10.98
N HIS A 167 -2.85 9.04 -11.37
CA HIS A 167 -2.21 9.69 -12.52
C HIS A 167 -0.68 9.77 -12.37
N MET A 168 -0.19 10.11 -11.18
CA MET A 168 1.26 10.15 -10.92
C MET A 168 1.90 8.77 -11.08
N LEU A 169 1.26 7.71 -10.59
CA LEU A 169 1.77 6.33 -10.69
C LEU A 169 1.81 5.80 -12.12
N LEU A 170 0.90 6.26 -12.99
CA LEU A 170 0.93 5.91 -14.42
C LEU A 170 2.20 6.40 -15.13
N GLY A 171 2.95 7.34 -14.55
CA GLY A 171 4.27 7.77 -15.02
C GLY A 171 5.40 6.77 -14.75
N LEU A 172 5.15 5.71 -13.99
CA LEU A 172 6.11 4.65 -13.65
C LEU A 172 5.87 3.40 -14.50
N ALA A 173 6.87 2.52 -14.60
CA ALA A 173 6.75 1.20 -15.26
C ALA A 173 6.13 1.22 -16.67
N GLY A 174 6.24 2.33 -17.42
CA GLY A 174 5.57 2.50 -18.72
C GLY A 174 4.03 2.43 -18.66
N GLY A 175 3.45 2.76 -17.50
CA GLY A 175 2.01 2.70 -17.24
C GLY A 175 1.51 1.30 -16.84
N ARG A 176 2.40 0.34 -16.57
CA ARG A 176 2.03 -0.99 -16.06
C ARG A 176 1.64 -0.91 -14.58
N VAL A 177 0.39 -0.53 -14.36
CA VAL A 177 -0.21 -0.34 -13.04
C VAL A 177 -1.41 -1.26 -12.88
N VAL A 178 -1.46 -2.00 -11.78
CA VAL A 178 -2.64 -2.80 -11.39
C VAL A 178 -3.10 -2.33 -10.01
N MET A 179 -4.36 -1.93 -9.89
CA MET A 179 -4.98 -1.60 -8.61
C MET A 179 -5.84 -2.77 -8.15
N ALA A 180 -5.64 -3.23 -6.92
CA ALA A 180 -6.46 -4.25 -6.30
C ALA A 180 -7.22 -3.64 -5.13
N LEU A 181 -8.54 -3.77 -5.11
CA LEU A 181 -9.38 -3.27 -4.02
C LEU A 181 -9.00 -3.98 -2.71
N GLU A 182 -8.69 -3.20 -1.67
CA GLU A 182 -8.57 -3.66 -0.28
C GLU A 182 -9.89 -3.37 0.45
N VAL A 183 -9.97 -2.28 1.23
CA VAL A 183 -11.19 -1.87 1.96
C VAL A 183 -11.84 -0.64 1.31
N ARG A 184 -13.18 -0.54 1.36
CA ARG A 184 -13.94 0.65 0.90
C ARG A 184 -14.73 1.33 2.01
N GLU A 185 -15.28 0.55 2.94
CA GLU A 185 -16.11 1.03 4.05
C GLU A 185 -16.22 -0.12 5.07
N ALA A 186 -15.82 0.09 6.31
CA ALA A 186 -15.97 -0.93 7.36
C ALA A 186 -17.42 -1.04 7.89
N SER A 187 -18.26 -0.04 7.63
CA SER A 187 -19.70 -0.01 7.99
C SER A 187 -20.54 -1.06 7.26
N LEU A 188 -20.12 -1.53 6.07
CA LEU A 188 -20.80 -2.61 5.35
C LEU A 188 -20.62 -4.00 5.99
N TYR A 189 -19.84 -4.09 7.07
CA TYR A 189 -19.54 -5.34 7.78
C TYR A 189 -20.19 -5.44 9.18
N ILE A 190 -21.01 -4.47 9.60
CA ILE A 190 -21.77 -4.51 10.87
C ILE A 190 -23.29 -4.64 10.60
N LEU A 191 -23.69 -5.68 9.86
CA LEU A 191 -25.07 -6.16 9.83
C LEU A 191 -25.14 -7.63 10.27
#